data_AF-A0A5C3KH39-F1
#
_entry.id   AF-A0A5C3KH39-F1
#
_cell.length_a   1.000
_cell.length_b   1.000
_cell.length_c   1.000
_cell.angle_alpha   90.00
_cell.angle_beta   90.00
_cell.angle_gamma   90.00
#
_symmetry.space_group_name_H-M   'P 1'
#
loop_
_entity.id
_entity.type
_entity.pdbx_description
1 polymer ?
#
loop_
_entity_poly.entity_id
_entity_poly.type
_entity_poly.pdbx_seq_one_letter_code
_entity_poly.pdbx_strand_id
1 'polypeptide(L)'
;MMSTIALRCLVSGDGKEKVFTVKIASNDDVSILKDMIKEKVPLYAGIAAKDMQLFKVSLPVANAEQARDPGKIRGAEKLSSPIDEISDVFWYPQKGHIHVVVLAPPVTLTTPLYNFACYYPGETPYFLTVSVKPDVHIDGLVDAIRQKLRARGKKFRPNDELTVYKTDILMMPEDDLAPRALKFLSKHSEFKSTALNLMQRVGAVFDHDCHQDDRVDILIADSEVLDRVQYLDCPCTLQ
;
A
#
# COMPACT_ATOMS: atom_id res chain seq x y z
N MET A 1 3.08 -43.46 21.76
CA MET A 1 4.09 -43.34 20.69
C MET A 1 3.81 -42.07 19.94
N MET A 2 4.80 -41.17 19.80
CA MET A 2 4.65 -39.97 18.98
C MET A 2 4.77 -40.38 17.51
N SER A 3 3.70 -40.20 16.74
CA SER A 3 3.67 -40.56 15.32
C SER A 3 3.78 -39.29 14.50
N THR A 4 4.69 -39.24 13.52
CA THR A 4 4.76 -38.10 12.61
C THR A 4 3.73 -38.24 11.49
N ILE A 5 2.97 -37.18 11.27
CA ILE A 5 1.96 -37.07 10.22
C ILE A 5 2.50 -36.19 9.09
N ALA A 6 2.24 -36.57 7.83
CA ALA A 6 2.61 -35.78 6.66
C ALA A 6 1.37 -35.13 6.04
N LEU A 7 1.25 -33.82 6.20
CA LEU A 7 0.14 -33.02 5.68
C LEU A 7 0.55 -32.36 4.37
N ARG A 8 -0.20 -32.63 3.30
CA ARG A 8 -0.10 -31.87 2.05
C ARG A 8 -0.86 -30.57 2.17
N CYS A 9 -0.16 -29.47 1.96
CA CYS A 9 -0.64 -28.12 2.09
C CYS A 9 -0.63 -27.42 0.73
N LEU A 10 -1.57 -26.52 0.51
CA LEU A 10 -1.65 -25.69 -0.69
C LEU A 10 -2.09 -24.28 -0.29
N VAL A 11 -1.50 -23.25 -0.90
CA VAL A 11 -1.98 -21.88 -0.74
C VAL A 11 -3.19 -21.66 -1.65
N SER A 12 -4.23 -21.01 -1.16
CA SER A 12 -5.42 -20.72 -1.94
C SER A 12 -5.08 -19.91 -3.19
N GLY A 13 -5.53 -20.37 -4.35
CA GLY A 13 -5.24 -19.76 -5.66
C GLY A 13 -3.98 -20.30 -6.35
N ASP A 14 -3.15 -21.11 -5.67
CA ASP A 14 -2.06 -21.83 -6.31
C ASP A 14 -2.53 -23.12 -6.98
N GLY A 15 -1.81 -23.54 -8.03
CA GLY A 15 -2.04 -24.79 -8.74
C GLY A 15 -1.44 -26.01 -8.03
N LYS A 16 -1.82 -27.21 -8.50
CA LYS A 16 -1.39 -28.50 -7.94
C LYS A 16 0.14 -28.70 -7.90
N GLU A 17 0.87 -28.05 -8.79
CA GLU A 17 2.34 -28.08 -8.88
C GLU A 17 3.04 -27.43 -7.70
N LYS A 18 2.33 -26.57 -6.96
CA LYS A 18 2.85 -25.88 -5.76
C LYS A 18 2.43 -26.53 -4.45
N VAL A 19 1.79 -27.71 -4.49
CA VAL A 19 1.49 -28.47 -3.28
C VAL A 19 2.78 -28.84 -2.57
N PHE A 20 2.88 -28.49 -1.29
CA PHE A 20 4.04 -28.79 -0.45
C PHE A 20 3.64 -29.68 0.72
N THR A 21 4.62 -30.32 1.36
CA THR A 21 4.37 -31.22 2.49
C THR A 21 4.98 -30.66 3.77
N VAL A 22 4.18 -30.67 4.84
CA VAL A 22 4.60 -30.42 6.22
C VAL A 22 4.60 -31.75 6.97
N LYS A 23 5.71 -32.05 7.66
CA LYS A 23 5.80 -33.20 8.56
C LYS A 23 5.70 -32.66 9.98
N ILE A 24 4.74 -33.12 10.76
CA ILE A 24 4.42 -32.60 12.09
C ILE A 24 4.15 -33.76 13.04
N ALA A 25 4.45 -33.65 14.34
CA ALA A 25 4.13 -34.71 15.28
C ALA A 25 2.62 -34.75 15.54
N SER A 26 2.07 -35.94 15.80
CA SER A 26 0.65 -36.11 16.05
C SER A 26 0.17 -35.35 17.29
N ASN A 27 1.05 -35.17 18.28
CA ASN A 27 0.80 -34.48 19.53
C ASN A 27 1.22 -33.00 19.53
N ASP A 28 1.67 -32.48 18.38
CA ASP A 28 1.83 -31.04 18.21
C ASP A 28 0.44 -30.39 18.05
N ASP A 29 0.40 -29.07 18.12
CA ASP A 29 -0.82 -28.29 17.97
C ASP A 29 -0.88 -27.54 16.62
N VAL A 30 -2.05 -26.96 16.32
CA VAL A 30 -2.28 -26.14 15.12
C VAL A 30 -1.38 -24.90 15.08
N SER A 31 -0.92 -24.37 16.22
CA SER A 31 0.00 -23.23 16.25
C SER A 31 1.37 -23.59 15.66
N ILE A 32 1.90 -24.76 16.03
CA ILE A 32 3.15 -25.31 15.46
C ILE A 32 2.97 -25.54 13.96
N LEU A 33 1.83 -26.08 13.52
CA LEU A 33 1.53 -26.24 12.09
C LEU A 33 1.59 -24.90 11.32
N LYS A 34 1.04 -23.82 11.89
CA LYS A 34 1.07 -22.49 11.28
C LYS A 34 2.49 -21.97 11.12
N ASP A 35 3.34 -22.13 12.13
CA ASP A 35 4.74 -21.72 12.08
C ASP A 35 5.52 -22.51 11.01
N MET A 36 5.34 -23.83 10.94
CA MET A 36 5.98 -24.66 9.92
C MET A 36 5.55 -24.30 8.48
N ILE A 37 4.27 -23.93 8.29
CA ILE A 37 3.77 -23.46 6.99
C ILE A 37 4.42 -22.12 6.63
N LYS A 38 4.52 -21.20 7.60
CA LYS A 38 5.12 -19.88 7.40
C LYS A 38 6.57 -19.96 6.93
N GLU A 39 7.36 -20.88 7.46
CA GLU A 39 8.74 -21.13 7.00
C GLU A 39 8.83 -21.59 5.54
N LYS A 40 7.80 -22.31 5.06
CA LYS A 40 7.76 -22.86 3.70
C LYS A 40 7.14 -21.93 2.67
N VAL A 41 6.39 -20.91 3.11
CA VAL A 41 5.64 -20.02 2.23
C VAL A 41 6.13 -18.58 2.40
N PRO A 42 7.01 -18.09 1.51
CA PRO A 42 7.56 -16.73 1.58
C PRO A 42 6.51 -15.61 1.62
N LEU A 43 5.31 -15.87 1.09
CA LEU A 43 4.17 -14.92 1.14
C LEU A 43 3.76 -14.53 2.57
N TYR A 44 4.12 -15.35 3.57
CA TYR A 44 3.86 -15.10 4.98
C TYR A 44 5.07 -14.55 5.75
N ALA A 45 6.16 -14.20 5.06
CA ALA A 45 7.34 -13.59 5.65
C ALA A 45 7.03 -12.14 6.12
N GLY A 46 6.42 -12.03 7.31
CA GLY A 46 6.00 -10.75 7.90
C GLY A 46 4.61 -10.80 8.54
N ILE A 47 3.81 -11.82 8.26
CA ILE A 47 2.47 -12.01 8.83
C ILE A 47 2.61 -12.81 10.13
N ALA A 48 1.93 -12.39 11.21
CA ALA A 48 1.93 -13.16 12.43
C ALA A 48 1.14 -14.48 12.23
N ALA A 49 1.63 -15.59 12.77
CA ALA A 49 0.99 -16.91 12.57
C ALA A 49 -0.49 -16.92 13.00
N LYS A 50 -0.84 -16.15 14.05
CA LYS A 50 -2.23 -15.96 14.50
C LYS A 50 -3.17 -15.42 13.42
N ASP A 51 -2.66 -14.62 12.49
CA ASP A 51 -3.44 -13.97 11.43
C ASP A 51 -3.59 -14.89 10.20
N MET A 52 -2.87 -16.03 10.16
CA MET A 52 -3.01 -17.04 9.13
C MET A 52 -4.30 -17.84 9.31
N GLN A 53 -5.08 -17.94 8.23
CA GLN A 53 -6.29 -18.75 8.20
C GLN A 53 -6.01 -20.07 7.48
N LEU A 54 -6.21 -21.18 8.20
CA LEU A 54 -6.07 -22.53 7.67
C LEU A 54 -7.43 -23.19 7.59
N PHE A 55 -7.64 -23.93 6.51
CA PHE A 55 -8.80 -24.81 6.33
C PHE A 55 -8.32 -26.24 6.22
N LYS A 56 -8.84 -27.10 7.09
CA LYS A 56 -8.78 -28.55 6.91
C LYS A 56 -9.75 -28.94 5.81
N VAL A 57 -9.25 -29.72 4.86
CA VAL A 57 -10.01 -30.22 3.72
C VAL A 57 -9.64 -31.66 3.44
N SER A 58 -10.45 -32.35 2.64
CA SER A 58 -10.04 -33.57 1.95
C SER A 58 -10.29 -33.38 0.46
N LEU A 59 -9.31 -32.80 -0.22
CA LEU A 59 -9.41 -32.45 -1.64
C LEU A 59 -8.41 -33.28 -2.45
N PRO A 60 -8.83 -34.14 -3.39
CA PRO A 60 -7.91 -34.81 -4.29
C PRO A 60 -7.00 -33.80 -5.00
N VAL A 61 -5.70 -34.07 -5.12
CA VAL A 61 -4.74 -33.15 -5.76
C VAL A 61 -5.12 -32.83 -7.22
N ALA A 62 -5.83 -33.76 -7.90
CA ALA A 62 -6.37 -33.53 -9.24
C ALA A 62 -7.38 -32.35 -9.30
N ASN A 63 -8.01 -32.02 -8.16
CA ASN A 63 -9.02 -30.99 -8.02
C ASN A 63 -8.50 -29.74 -7.30
N ALA A 64 -7.18 -29.51 -7.28
CA ALA A 64 -6.54 -28.41 -6.56
C ALA A 64 -7.16 -27.03 -6.84
N GLU A 65 -7.70 -26.79 -8.04
CA GLU A 65 -8.39 -25.55 -8.42
C GLU A 65 -9.53 -25.15 -7.46
N GLN A 66 -10.18 -26.13 -6.82
CA GLN A 66 -11.24 -25.87 -5.84
C GLN A 66 -10.71 -25.21 -4.55
N ALA A 67 -9.40 -25.28 -4.30
CA ALA A 67 -8.73 -24.63 -3.17
C ALA A 67 -8.73 -23.09 -3.27
N ARG A 68 -9.14 -22.50 -4.41
CA ARG A 68 -9.32 -21.04 -4.55
C ARG A 68 -10.37 -20.49 -3.59
N ASP A 69 -11.36 -21.29 -3.20
CA ASP A 69 -12.36 -20.91 -2.21
C ASP A 69 -12.57 -22.08 -1.23
N PRO A 70 -11.71 -22.21 -0.21
CA PRO A 70 -11.73 -23.37 0.66
C PRO A 70 -13.02 -23.48 1.48
N GLY A 71 -13.72 -22.38 1.72
CA GLY A 71 -15.01 -22.38 2.43
C GLY A 71 -16.14 -23.05 1.66
N LYS A 72 -16.01 -23.21 0.34
CA LYS A 72 -16.98 -23.91 -0.51
C LYS A 72 -16.68 -25.40 -0.69
N ILE A 73 -15.52 -25.86 -0.25
CA ILE A 73 -15.17 -27.29 -0.33
C ILE A 73 -16.05 -28.06 0.66
N ARG A 74 -16.70 -29.12 0.18
CA ARG A 74 -17.58 -29.95 1.01
C ARG A 74 -16.78 -30.58 2.16
N GLY A 75 -17.24 -30.35 3.39
CA GLY A 75 -16.59 -30.86 4.59
C GLY A 75 -15.33 -30.10 4.99
N ALA A 76 -15.08 -28.93 4.40
CA ALA A 76 -14.02 -28.04 4.86
C ALA A 76 -14.33 -27.49 6.26
N GLU A 77 -13.29 -27.41 7.07
CA GLU A 77 -13.37 -26.95 8.45
C GLU A 77 -12.28 -25.90 8.68
N LYS A 78 -12.64 -24.74 9.24
CA LYS A 78 -11.67 -23.70 9.57
C LYS A 78 -10.95 -24.05 10.87
N LEU A 79 -9.63 -24.19 10.82
CA LEU A 79 -8.79 -24.45 11.99
C LEU A 79 -8.62 -23.17 12.81
N SER A 80 -9.59 -22.94 13.69
CA SER A 80 -9.74 -21.67 14.42
C SER A 80 -9.03 -21.69 15.78
N SER A 81 -8.94 -22.87 16.41
CA SER A 81 -8.27 -23.03 17.69
C SER A 81 -6.79 -23.40 17.46
N PRO A 82 -5.84 -22.62 18.01
CA PRO A 82 -4.41 -22.87 17.85
C PRO A 82 -3.90 -24.02 18.74
N ILE A 83 -4.68 -24.42 19.76
CA ILE A 83 -4.30 -25.44 20.74
C ILE A 83 -4.85 -26.83 20.39
N ASP A 84 -5.62 -26.94 19.29
CA ASP A 84 -6.14 -28.23 18.87
C ASP A 84 -4.98 -29.14 18.47
N GLU A 85 -4.98 -30.37 19.01
CA GLU A 85 -3.95 -31.36 18.74
C GLU A 85 -4.09 -31.89 17.31
N ILE A 86 -2.96 -32.09 16.62
CA ILE A 86 -2.95 -32.50 15.22
C ILE A 86 -3.60 -33.89 15.03
N SER A 87 -3.48 -34.80 15.99
CA SER A 87 -4.15 -36.11 15.94
C SER A 87 -5.67 -35.98 15.96
N ASP A 88 -6.20 -35.05 16.74
CA ASP A 88 -7.64 -34.84 16.90
C ASP A 88 -8.23 -34.23 15.63
N VAL A 89 -7.48 -33.30 15.02
CA VAL A 89 -7.88 -32.62 13.80
C VAL A 89 -7.69 -33.52 12.56
N PHE A 90 -6.59 -34.27 12.48
CA PHE A 90 -6.16 -35.05 11.30
C PHE A 90 -5.97 -36.54 11.61
N TRP A 91 -7.05 -37.21 12.01
CA TRP A 91 -7.02 -38.62 12.39
C TRP A 91 -6.55 -39.57 11.27
N TYR A 92 -6.89 -39.29 10.01
CA TYR A 92 -6.54 -40.14 8.86
C TYR A 92 -6.36 -39.35 7.54
N PRO A 93 -5.20 -38.68 7.35
CA PRO A 93 -4.93 -37.92 6.15
C PRO A 93 -4.82 -38.83 4.91
N GLN A 94 -5.70 -38.61 3.93
CA GLN A 94 -5.79 -39.43 2.72
C GLN A 94 -4.59 -39.20 1.77
N LYS A 95 -3.97 -40.30 1.34
CA LYS A 95 -2.88 -40.23 0.35
C LYS A 95 -3.41 -39.64 -0.96
N GLY A 96 -2.62 -38.76 -1.57
CA GLY A 96 -2.99 -38.08 -2.82
C GLY A 96 -3.98 -36.91 -2.66
N HIS A 97 -4.35 -36.57 -1.43
CA HIS A 97 -5.20 -35.42 -1.14
C HIS A 97 -4.40 -34.26 -0.56
N ILE A 98 -4.88 -33.04 -0.80
CA ILE A 98 -4.58 -31.84 -0.05
C ILE A 98 -5.38 -31.93 1.26
N HIS A 99 -4.70 -31.65 2.36
CA HIS A 99 -5.24 -31.74 3.72
C HIS A 99 -5.48 -30.37 4.30
N VAL A 100 -4.63 -29.41 3.93
CA VAL A 100 -4.68 -28.04 4.43
C VAL A 100 -4.67 -27.09 3.25
N VAL A 101 -5.68 -26.22 3.19
CA VAL A 101 -5.63 -25.03 2.34
C VAL A 101 -5.30 -23.84 3.23
N VAL A 102 -4.18 -23.20 2.94
CA VAL A 102 -3.76 -21.96 3.56
C VAL A 102 -4.44 -20.85 2.77
N LEU A 103 -5.42 -20.17 3.35
CA LEU A 103 -6.06 -19.06 2.65
C LEU A 103 -4.99 -18.01 2.42
N ALA A 104 -4.63 -17.71 1.17
CA ALA A 104 -3.68 -16.66 0.85
C ALA A 104 -4.02 -15.43 1.70
N PRO A 105 -3.03 -14.77 2.33
CA PRO A 105 -3.36 -13.63 3.15
C PRO A 105 -4.17 -12.69 2.26
N PRO A 106 -5.30 -12.12 2.75
CA PRO A 106 -5.97 -11.08 1.98
C PRO A 106 -4.85 -10.13 1.64
N VAL A 107 -4.55 -9.97 0.34
CA VAL A 107 -3.41 -9.19 -0.14
C VAL A 107 -3.37 -8.03 0.82
N THR A 108 -2.39 -8.01 1.73
CA THR A 108 -2.14 -6.80 2.48
C THR A 108 -1.76 -5.94 1.32
N LEU A 109 -2.72 -5.17 0.83
CA LEU A 109 -2.50 -4.19 -0.19
C LEU A 109 -1.22 -3.57 0.35
N THR A 110 -0.13 -3.75 -0.37
CA THR A 110 0.88 -2.72 -0.41
C THR A 110 0.01 -1.52 -0.70
N THR A 111 -0.42 -0.83 0.35
CA THR A 111 -1.40 0.24 0.28
C THR A 111 -0.85 1.08 -0.84
N PRO A 112 -1.54 1.16 -2.00
CA PRO A 112 -0.91 1.66 -3.21
C PRO A 112 -0.30 2.99 -2.82
N LEU A 113 1.03 3.05 -2.90
CA LEU A 113 1.71 4.29 -2.56
C LEU A 113 1.27 5.25 -3.65
N TYR A 114 0.59 6.30 -3.23
CA TYR A 114 0.27 7.38 -4.13
C TYR A 114 1.58 8.07 -4.45
N ASN A 115 1.93 8.07 -5.72
CA ASN A 115 3.10 8.73 -6.25
C ASN A 115 2.65 10.07 -6.81
N PHE A 116 3.11 11.14 -6.18
CA PHE A 116 2.80 12.49 -6.58
C PHE A 116 3.96 13.10 -7.33
N ALA A 117 3.70 13.62 -8.53
CA ALA A 117 4.53 14.59 -9.20
C ALA A 117 4.29 15.96 -8.56
N CYS A 118 5.23 16.41 -7.75
CA CYS A 118 5.18 17.70 -7.08
C CYS A 118 6.09 18.71 -7.77
N TYR A 119 5.60 19.93 -7.94
CA TYR A 119 6.36 21.04 -8.51
C TYR A 119 6.39 22.24 -7.56
N TYR A 120 7.57 22.83 -7.40
CA TYR A 120 7.78 24.04 -6.62
C TYR A 120 8.30 25.15 -7.56
N PRO A 121 7.53 26.22 -7.82
CA PRO A 121 7.87 27.30 -8.74
C PRO A 121 8.62 28.47 -8.05
N GLY A 122 9.63 28.15 -7.22
CA GLY A 122 10.49 29.17 -6.59
C GLY A 122 11.48 29.82 -7.56
N GLU A 123 12.43 30.60 -7.04
CA GLU A 123 13.53 31.15 -7.87
C GLU A 123 14.32 30.04 -8.56
N THR A 124 14.57 28.95 -7.83
CA THR A 124 15.07 27.70 -8.39
C THR A 124 13.93 26.68 -8.38
N PRO A 125 13.37 26.31 -9.55
CA PRO A 125 12.26 25.38 -9.60
C PRO A 125 12.71 23.98 -9.20
N TYR A 126 11.89 23.28 -8.44
CA TYR A 126 12.14 21.88 -8.08
C TYR A 126 11.00 20.99 -8.57
N PHE A 127 11.39 19.92 -9.25
CA PHE A 127 10.51 18.80 -9.55
C PHE A 127 10.86 17.62 -8.65
N LEU A 128 9.87 17.07 -7.95
CA LEU A 128 10.05 16.01 -6.99
C LEU A 128 8.91 15.00 -7.06
N THR A 129 9.28 13.73 -7.03
CA THR A 129 8.34 12.63 -6.85
C THR A 129 8.27 12.25 -5.37
N VAL A 130 7.06 12.25 -4.81
CA VAL A 130 6.79 11.91 -3.41
C VAL A 130 5.82 10.74 -3.35
N SER A 131 6.21 9.70 -2.61
CA SER A 131 5.40 8.49 -2.43
C SER A 131 4.87 8.46 -1.01
N VAL A 132 3.55 8.45 -0.82
CA VAL A 132 2.91 8.35 0.50
C VAL A 132 1.76 7.35 0.46
N LYS A 133 1.38 6.83 1.63
CA LYS A 133 0.24 5.93 1.73
C LYS A 133 -1.08 6.72 1.75
N PRO A 134 -2.21 6.14 1.28
CA PRO A 134 -3.49 6.85 1.22
C PRO A 134 -4.10 7.17 2.59
N ASP A 135 -3.70 6.44 3.64
CA ASP A 135 -4.15 6.61 5.02
C ASP A 135 -3.45 7.75 5.76
N VAL A 136 -2.36 8.30 5.18
CA VAL A 136 -1.62 9.44 5.72
C VAL A 136 -2.45 10.72 5.56
N HIS A 137 -2.34 11.64 6.52
CA HIS A 137 -2.96 12.95 6.45
C HIS A 137 -2.11 13.91 5.59
N ILE A 138 -2.71 14.98 5.07
CA ILE A 138 -2.00 15.94 4.19
C ILE A 138 -0.79 16.58 4.91
N ASP A 139 -0.83 16.76 6.23
CA ASP A 139 0.33 17.20 7.01
C ASP A 139 1.58 16.30 6.84
N GLY A 140 1.39 14.97 6.90
CA GLY A 140 2.46 14.00 6.69
C GLY A 140 2.98 14.00 5.25
N LEU A 141 2.12 14.31 4.27
CA LEU A 141 2.53 14.54 2.88
C LEU A 141 3.38 15.82 2.75
N VAL A 142 2.98 16.92 3.41
CA VAL A 142 3.75 18.17 3.45
C VAL A 142 5.12 17.94 4.10
N ASP A 143 5.20 17.16 5.17
CA ASP A 143 6.47 16.83 5.82
C ASP A 143 7.37 15.97 4.92
N ALA A 144 6.80 15.01 4.18
CA ALA A 144 7.55 14.22 3.19
C ALA A 144 8.11 15.10 2.06
N ILE A 145 7.30 16.04 1.54
CA ILE A 145 7.73 17.04 0.56
C ILE A 145 8.86 17.91 1.14
N ARG A 146 8.69 18.42 2.36
CA ARG A 146 9.68 19.26 3.04
C ARG A 146 11.01 18.51 3.21
N GLN A 147 10.97 17.24 3.59
CA GLN A 147 12.16 16.40 3.71
C GLN A 147 12.87 16.22 2.36
N LYS A 148 12.12 16.01 1.28
CA LYS A 148 12.67 15.89 -0.08
C LYS A 148 13.30 17.19 -0.58
N LEU A 149 12.67 18.33 -0.33
CA LEU A 149 13.22 19.65 -0.68
C LEU A 149 14.51 19.95 0.11
N ARG A 150 14.56 19.60 1.40
CA ARG A 150 15.78 19.70 2.21
C ARG A 150 16.91 18.82 1.67
N ALA A 151 16.60 17.59 1.25
CA ALA A 151 17.57 16.69 0.63
C ALA A 151 18.11 17.21 -0.71
N ARG A 152 17.33 18.03 -1.42
CA ARG A 152 17.74 18.75 -2.65
C ARG A 152 18.47 20.08 -2.38
N GLY A 153 18.71 20.41 -1.11
CA GLY A 153 19.50 21.58 -0.70
C GLY A 153 18.70 22.85 -0.42
N LYS A 154 17.35 22.85 -0.54
CA LYS A 154 16.52 24.00 -0.16
C LYS A 154 16.54 24.12 1.38
N LYS A 155 16.96 25.30 1.86
CA LYS A 155 16.92 25.65 3.27
C LYS A 155 15.60 26.32 3.58
N PHE A 156 14.90 25.82 4.60
CA PHE A 156 13.68 26.42 5.14
C PHE A 156 14.00 27.08 6.48
N ARG A 157 13.44 28.26 6.73
CA ARG A 157 13.41 28.88 8.05
C ARG A 157 12.45 28.11 8.96
N PRO A 158 12.59 28.23 10.29
CA PRO A 158 11.74 27.51 11.24
C PRO A 158 10.23 27.79 11.08
N ASN A 159 9.89 28.98 10.58
CA ASN A 159 8.50 29.43 10.39
C ASN A 159 8.04 29.40 8.93
N ASP A 160 8.81 28.77 8.02
CA ASP A 160 8.39 28.66 6.62
C ASP A 160 7.25 27.64 6.51
N GLU A 161 6.05 28.17 6.35
CA GLU A 161 4.85 27.38 6.11
C GLU A 161 4.80 26.97 4.63
N LEU A 162 4.69 25.67 4.40
CA LEU A 162 4.51 25.11 3.06
C LEU A 162 3.03 24.89 2.83
N THR A 163 2.51 25.54 1.80
CA THR A 163 1.14 25.35 1.33
C THR A 163 1.17 24.47 0.08
N VAL A 164 0.28 23.49 0.03
CA VAL A 164 0.16 22.57 -1.09
C VAL A 164 -1.22 22.67 -1.73
N TYR A 165 -1.25 22.64 -3.06
CA TYR A 165 -2.44 22.76 -3.89
C TYR A 165 -2.55 21.55 -4.81
N LYS A 166 -3.75 20.97 -4.91
CA LYS A 166 -4.05 19.96 -5.94
C LYS A 166 -4.17 20.66 -7.29
N THR A 167 -3.54 20.10 -8.30
CA THR A 167 -3.55 20.66 -9.65
C THR A 167 -3.57 19.56 -10.72
N ASP A 168 -3.83 19.95 -11.95
CA ASP A 168 -3.89 19.09 -13.14
C ASP A 168 -3.07 19.67 -14.31
N ILE A 169 -2.09 20.53 -14.00
CA ILE A 169 -1.22 21.20 -14.99
C ILE A 169 -0.37 20.16 -15.72
N LEU A 170 -0.38 20.21 -17.05
CA LEU A 170 0.48 19.37 -17.90
C LEU A 170 1.97 19.72 -17.71
N MET A 171 2.82 18.73 -17.47
CA MET A 171 4.27 18.93 -17.32
C MET A 171 4.91 19.51 -18.59
N MET A 172 4.38 19.13 -19.75
CA MET A 172 4.90 19.55 -21.05
C MET A 172 4.09 20.72 -21.65
N PRO A 173 4.74 21.66 -22.36
CA PRO A 173 6.20 21.83 -22.45
C PRO A 173 6.82 22.38 -21.15
N GLU A 174 8.05 21.95 -20.83
CA GLU A 174 8.77 22.29 -19.59
C GLU A 174 9.07 23.81 -19.50
N ASP A 175 9.42 24.44 -20.62
CA ASP A 175 9.75 25.87 -20.71
C ASP A 175 8.60 26.78 -20.22
N ASP A 176 7.36 26.30 -20.28
CA ASP A 176 6.16 27.03 -19.85
C ASP A 176 5.62 26.58 -18.49
N LEU A 177 6.26 25.64 -17.79
CA LEU A 177 5.69 25.06 -16.56
C LEU A 177 5.69 26.07 -15.41
N ALA A 178 6.80 26.78 -15.18
CA ALA A 178 6.91 27.81 -14.15
C ALA A 178 5.86 28.94 -14.30
N PRO A 179 5.70 29.60 -15.48
CA PRO A 179 4.69 30.64 -15.63
C PRO A 179 3.26 30.10 -15.51
N ARG A 180 2.98 28.87 -15.98
CA ARG A 180 1.66 28.23 -15.80
C ARG A 180 1.35 27.94 -14.33
N ALA A 181 2.32 27.44 -13.59
CA ALA A 181 2.22 27.20 -12.15
C ALA A 181 1.95 28.50 -11.37
N LEU A 182 2.71 29.56 -11.65
CA LEU A 182 2.50 30.87 -10.99
C LEU A 182 1.13 31.46 -11.32
N LYS A 183 0.69 31.36 -12.58
CA LYS A 183 -0.66 31.78 -12.99
C LYS A 183 -1.77 30.95 -12.34
N PHE A 184 -1.54 29.66 -12.11
CA PHE A 184 -2.47 28.82 -11.35
C PHE A 184 -2.56 29.29 -9.90
N LEU A 185 -1.42 29.59 -9.26
CA LEU A 185 -1.41 30.12 -7.89
C LEU A 185 -2.10 31.48 -7.80
N SER A 186 -1.92 32.38 -8.77
CA SER A 186 -2.55 33.71 -8.74
C SER A 186 -4.06 33.61 -8.63
N LYS A 187 -4.66 32.71 -9.42
CA LYS A 187 -6.10 32.46 -9.41
C LYS A 187 -6.65 31.73 -8.18
N HIS A 188 -5.81 30.99 -7.44
CA HIS A 188 -6.26 30.08 -6.38
C HIS A 188 -5.69 30.41 -4.99
N SER A 189 -4.71 31.31 -4.90
CA SER A 189 -4.06 31.71 -3.65
C SER A 189 -4.87 32.72 -2.84
N GLU A 190 -5.74 33.51 -3.49
CA GLU A 190 -6.65 34.44 -2.81
C GLU A 190 -7.62 33.73 -1.85
N PHE A 191 -7.95 32.48 -2.13
CA PHE A 191 -8.86 31.67 -1.34
C PHE A 191 -8.11 30.54 -0.64
N LYS A 192 -7.83 30.69 0.67
CA LYS A 192 -7.26 29.62 1.53
C LYS A 192 -8.06 28.31 1.47
N SER A 193 -9.32 28.34 1.03
CA SER A 193 -10.16 27.17 0.81
C SER A 193 -9.69 26.25 -0.33
N THR A 194 -8.79 26.71 -1.20
CA THR A 194 -8.24 25.92 -2.31
C THR A 194 -6.97 25.15 -1.92
N ALA A 195 -6.31 25.56 -0.83
CA ALA A 195 -5.20 24.81 -0.27
C ALA A 195 -5.72 23.49 0.32
N LEU A 196 -4.92 22.44 0.22
CA LEU A 196 -5.29 21.15 0.81
C LEU A 196 -5.36 21.27 2.32
N ASN A 197 -6.45 20.78 2.90
CA ASN A 197 -6.63 20.78 4.34
C ASN A 197 -5.71 19.74 4.98
N LEU A 198 -4.82 20.19 5.87
CA LEU A 198 -3.83 19.36 6.56
C LEU A 198 -4.44 18.18 7.33
N MET A 199 -5.69 18.32 7.81
CA MET A 199 -6.41 17.29 8.58
C MET A 199 -7.12 16.26 7.70
N GLN A 200 -7.16 16.44 6.38
CA GLN A 200 -7.75 15.45 5.48
C GLN A 200 -6.78 14.31 5.20
N ARG A 201 -7.31 13.12 4.94
CA ARG A 201 -6.52 11.98 4.47
C ARG A 201 -6.22 12.12 2.99
N VAL A 202 -5.02 11.72 2.58
CA VAL A 202 -4.57 11.74 1.19
C VAL A 202 -5.55 10.99 0.29
N GLY A 203 -5.97 9.77 0.66
CA GLY A 203 -6.92 8.96 -0.10
C GLY A 203 -8.36 9.49 -0.13
N ALA A 204 -8.69 10.51 0.68
CA ALA A 204 -9.99 11.19 0.61
C ALA A 204 -9.96 12.39 -0.36
N VAL A 205 -8.77 12.88 -0.70
CA VAL A 205 -8.55 14.05 -1.57
C VAL A 205 -8.14 13.61 -2.99
N PHE A 206 -7.41 12.50 -3.08
CA PHE A 206 -6.88 11.93 -4.31
C PHE A 206 -7.51 10.54 -4.53
N ASP A 207 -8.21 10.38 -5.65
CA ASP A 207 -8.81 9.10 -6.03
C ASP A 207 -7.72 8.11 -6.49
N HIS A 208 -7.97 6.80 -6.40
CA HIS A 208 -6.97 5.75 -6.67
C HIS A 208 -6.38 5.80 -8.09
N ASP A 209 -7.02 6.49 -9.04
CA ASP A 209 -6.64 6.58 -10.47
C ASP A 209 -6.26 7.99 -10.93
N CYS A 210 -6.01 8.95 -10.03
CA CYS A 210 -5.79 10.36 -10.45
C CYS A 210 -4.37 10.70 -10.93
N HIS A 211 -3.43 9.76 -10.85
CA HIS A 211 -2.01 10.00 -11.19
C HIS A 211 -1.77 9.76 -12.68
N GLN A 212 -1.75 10.84 -13.46
CA GLN A 212 -1.35 10.78 -14.87
C GLN A 212 0.13 11.18 -14.98
N ASP A 213 0.97 10.30 -15.55
CA ASP A 213 2.44 10.47 -15.64
C ASP A 213 2.89 11.75 -16.36
N ASP A 214 1.98 12.46 -17.03
CA ASP A 214 2.22 13.69 -17.80
C ASP A 214 1.76 14.97 -17.09
N ARG A 215 1.27 14.90 -15.85
CA ARG A 215 0.74 16.05 -15.09
C ARG A 215 1.42 16.25 -13.74
N VAL A 216 1.48 17.50 -13.31
CA VAL A 216 1.80 17.87 -11.93
C VAL A 216 0.56 17.62 -11.08
N ASP A 217 0.66 16.73 -10.10
CA ASP A 217 -0.44 16.45 -9.16
C ASP A 217 -0.55 17.52 -8.07
N ILE A 218 0.61 18.00 -7.60
CA ILE A 218 0.72 18.89 -6.44
C ILE A 218 1.62 20.07 -6.75
N LEU A 219 1.08 21.27 -6.54
CA LEU A 219 1.86 22.50 -6.56
C LEU A 219 2.20 22.94 -5.14
N ILE A 220 3.47 23.26 -4.92
CA ILE A 220 4.01 23.64 -3.61
C ILE A 220 4.33 25.14 -3.64
N ALA A 221 3.83 25.89 -2.66
CA ALA A 221 4.16 27.29 -2.48
C ALA A 221 4.56 27.57 -1.03
N ASP A 222 5.67 28.30 -0.85
CA ASP A 222 6.01 28.94 0.41
C ASP A 222 5.58 30.41 0.38
N SER A 223 5.84 31.15 1.45
CA SER A 223 5.55 32.59 1.51
C SER A 223 6.23 33.38 0.39
N GLU A 224 7.45 33.01 0.00
CA GLU A 224 8.20 33.68 -1.08
C GLU A 224 7.51 33.53 -2.44
N VAL A 225 7.08 32.32 -2.77
CA VAL A 225 6.30 32.04 -3.98
C VAL A 225 4.97 32.79 -3.95
N LEU A 226 4.26 32.77 -2.82
CA LEU A 226 2.96 33.45 -2.69
C LEU A 226 3.09 34.98 -2.80
N ASP A 227 4.14 35.57 -2.21
CA ASP A 227 4.43 37.00 -2.35
C ASP A 227 4.68 37.36 -3.81
N ARG A 228 5.51 36.58 -4.52
CA ARG A 228 5.77 36.77 -5.96
C ARG A 228 4.51 36.71 -6.81
N VAL A 229 3.58 35.84 -6.44
CA VAL A 229 2.29 35.69 -7.13
C VAL A 229 1.41 36.93 -6.94
N GLN A 230 1.38 37.53 -5.74
CA GLN A 230 0.61 38.77 -5.50
C GLN A 230 1.10 39.95 -6.36
N TYR A 231 2.39 40.00 -6.68
CA TYR A 231 2.93 41.02 -7.58
C TYR A 231 2.59 40.80 -9.06
N LEU A 232 2.19 39.58 -9.47
CA LEU A 232 1.77 39.30 -10.86
C LEU A 232 0.37 39.82 -11.18
N ASP A 233 -0.51 39.90 -10.18
CA ASP A 233 -1.87 40.46 -10.33
C ASP A 233 -1.91 41.99 -10.11
N CYS A 234 -0.77 42.63 -9.83
CA CYS A 234 -0.66 44.08 -9.77
C CYS A 234 -0.66 44.69 -11.19
N PRO A 235 -1.64 45.52 -11.58
CA PRO A 235 -1.75 46.11 -12.91
C PRO A 235 -0.69 47.20 -13.24
N CYS A 236 0.46 47.22 -12.56
CA CYS A 236 1.39 48.36 -12.57
C CYS A 236 2.71 48.12 -13.33
N THR A 237 2.90 47.01 -14.05
CA THR A 237 4.13 46.77 -14.85
C THR A 237 3.88 46.73 -16.37
N LEU A 238 2.97 47.57 -16.85
CA LEU A 238 2.92 47.99 -18.25
C LEU A 238 3.09 49.51 -18.31
N GLN A 239 4.34 49.95 -18.27
CA GLN A 239 4.77 51.25 -18.78
C GLN A 239 6.04 51.07 -19.60
#